data_AF-A0A8H4SGG5-F1
#
_entry.id   AF-A0A8H4SGG5-F1
#
_cell.length_a   1.000
_cell.length_b   1.000
_cell.length_c   1.000
_cell.angle_alpha   90.00
_cell.angle_beta   90.00
_cell.angle_gamma   90.00
#
_symmetry.space_group_name_H-M   'P 1'
#
loop_
_entity.id
_entity.type
_entity.pdbx_description
1 polymer ?
#
loop_
_entity_poly.entity_id
_entity_poly.type
_entity_poly.pdbx_seq_one_letter_code
_entity_poly.pdbx_strand_id
1 'polypeptide(L)'
;MGESPLSAARTGRIYLLDVGLSTYPEHNGRILTCHPDGSDIKELITNIRSLPDGIAIDTDHQHIYWTNMGVPADNDGFIQRCDLSGNNVVTIIPKGQTYTPKQMTIAPKSKKLYWSDREGMRVMRANMDGSDIEVLYQAGTTDTDRQDAQNWCVGIAVDEESKSVFWTQKGPSKGNKGRIFRMGLDKQDTDIQLLLDNLPEPIDLELDHASGTLYWSDRGDPPHGNSVNSVALADVSANNLQPKVLVRKLHEGIGLALDLKNDRMFFGDLGGSLYSANLDGSCKHTIFPDIGGAATGVAYVGE
;
A
#
# COMPACT_ATOMS: atom_id res chain seq x y z
N MET A 1 -3.12 -6.35 37.38
CA MET A 1 -4.46 -5.89 36.95
C MET A 1 -4.50 -6.11 35.47
N GLY A 2 -5.22 -7.13 35.00
CA GLY A 2 -5.33 -7.44 33.58
C GLY A 2 -6.18 -6.38 32.91
N GLU A 3 -5.68 -5.83 31.80
CA GLU A 3 -6.48 -5.00 30.93
C GLU A 3 -7.71 -5.77 30.42
N SER A 4 -8.83 -5.06 30.33
CA SER A 4 -10.06 -5.61 29.76
C SER A 4 -9.79 -6.04 28.31
N PRO A 5 -10.33 -7.18 27.83
CA PRO A 5 -10.22 -7.56 26.40
C PRO A 5 -10.70 -6.47 25.43
N LEU A 6 -11.57 -5.57 25.90
CA LEU A 6 -12.05 -4.40 25.14
C LEU A 6 -11.04 -3.24 25.07
N SER A 7 -10.07 -3.13 25.99
CA SER A 7 -9.04 -2.06 25.91
C SER A 7 -7.93 -2.41 24.92
N ALA A 8 -7.50 -3.68 24.89
CA ALA A 8 -6.50 -4.15 23.91
C ALA A 8 -7.01 -4.05 22.46
N ALA A 9 -8.32 -4.17 22.24
CA ALA A 9 -8.92 -3.99 20.91
C ALA A 9 -8.88 -2.54 20.39
N ARG A 10 -8.61 -1.55 21.25
CA ARG A 10 -8.69 -0.10 20.93
C ARG A 10 -7.35 0.58 20.70
N THR A 11 -6.23 -0.04 21.07
CA THR A 11 -4.92 0.62 21.06
C THR A 11 -4.47 0.95 19.64
N GLY A 12 -4.03 2.19 19.44
CA GLY A 12 -3.63 2.71 18.13
C GLY A 12 -4.77 3.25 17.27
N ARG A 13 -4.46 3.60 16.03
CA ARG A 13 -5.40 4.14 15.03
C ARG A 13 -5.15 3.56 13.65
N ILE A 14 -6.23 3.27 12.95
CA ILE A 14 -6.22 2.99 11.51
C ILE A 14 -6.45 4.31 10.79
N TYR A 15 -5.73 4.51 9.69
CA TYR A 15 -5.98 5.55 8.70
C TYR A 15 -6.40 4.87 7.40
N LEU A 16 -7.49 5.34 6.81
CA LEU A 16 -8.12 4.76 5.65
C LEU A 16 -8.23 5.81 4.55
N LEU A 17 -7.84 5.44 3.35
CA LEU A 17 -7.97 6.29 2.17
C LEU A 17 -9.10 5.80 1.28
N ASP A 18 -10.12 6.63 1.12
CA ASP A 18 -11.18 6.48 0.14
C ASP A 18 -10.77 7.20 -1.15
N VAL A 19 -10.73 6.46 -2.27
CA VAL A 19 -10.36 7.02 -3.58
C VAL A 19 -11.46 7.90 -4.19
N GLY A 20 -12.70 7.83 -3.69
CA GLY A 20 -13.81 8.67 -4.16
C GLY A 20 -14.42 8.20 -5.48
N LEU A 21 -14.23 6.93 -5.85
CA LEU A 21 -14.85 6.33 -7.04
C LEU A 21 -16.36 6.11 -6.89
N SER A 22 -16.86 6.06 -5.65
CA SER A 22 -18.27 5.83 -5.35
C SER A 22 -19.14 7.10 -5.40
N THR A 23 -18.57 8.27 -5.69
CA THR A 23 -19.29 9.55 -5.76
C THR A 23 -19.46 10.05 -7.19
N TYR A 24 -20.63 10.62 -7.48
CA TYR A 24 -21.01 11.14 -8.80
C TYR A 24 -21.72 12.51 -8.63
N PRO A 25 -21.53 13.50 -9.52
CA PRO A 25 -20.77 13.44 -10.79
C PRO A 25 -19.25 13.63 -10.64
N GLU A 26 -18.79 14.07 -9.48
CA GLU A 26 -17.36 14.33 -9.23
C GLU A 26 -16.80 13.35 -8.20
N HIS A 27 -15.53 13.00 -8.36
CA HIS A 27 -14.79 12.23 -7.37
C HIS A 27 -14.63 13.01 -6.07
N ASN A 28 -14.84 12.32 -4.94
CA ASN A 28 -14.71 12.88 -3.61
C ASN A 28 -13.95 11.88 -2.73
N GLY A 29 -12.62 11.85 -2.90
CA GLY A 29 -11.75 11.07 -2.04
C GLY A 29 -11.65 11.66 -0.64
N ARG A 30 -11.36 10.80 0.34
CA ARG A 30 -11.33 11.15 1.77
C ARG A 30 -10.20 10.42 2.49
N ILE A 31 -9.66 11.04 3.53
CA ILE A 31 -8.84 10.35 4.53
C ILE A 31 -9.68 10.24 5.79
N LEU A 32 -9.90 9.02 6.25
CA LEU A 32 -10.61 8.70 7.48
C LEU A 32 -9.65 8.11 8.51
N THR A 33 -10.02 8.17 9.78
CA THR A 33 -9.32 7.43 10.84
C THR A 33 -10.31 6.88 11.86
N CYS A 34 -10.02 5.71 12.42
CA CYS A 34 -10.81 5.10 13.49
C CYS A 34 -9.91 4.31 14.44
N HIS A 35 -10.45 3.90 15.59
CA HIS A 35 -9.84 2.84 16.39
C HIS A 35 -9.95 1.50 15.67
N PRO A 36 -9.11 0.51 16.04
CA PRO A 36 -9.17 -0.81 15.42
C PRO A 36 -10.46 -1.59 15.63
N ASP A 37 -11.27 -1.24 16.63
CA ASP A 37 -12.62 -1.78 16.84
C ASP A 37 -13.70 -1.06 16.01
N GLY A 38 -13.31 -0.09 15.18
CA GLY A 38 -14.21 0.74 14.36
C GLY A 38 -14.83 1.92 15.10
N SER A 39 -14.56 2.09 16.40
CA SER A 39 -15.04 3.27 17.13
C SER A 39 -14.24 4.54 16.80
N ASP A 40 -14.77 5.71 17.19
CA ASP A 40 -14.13 7.03 16.96
C ASP A 40 -13.71 7.29 15.50
N ILE A 41 -14.58 6.91 14.55
CA ILE A 41 -14.39 7.23 13.14
C ILE A 41 -14.48 8.75 12.91
N LYS A 42 -13.51 9.29 12.18
CA LYS A 42 -13.39 10.71 11.84
C LYS A 42 -12.95 10.86 10.39
N GLU A 43 -13.51 11.83 9.68
CA GLU A 43 -12.97 12.31 8.41
C GLU A 43 -11.94 13.41 8.70
N LEU A 44 -10.69 13.20 8.28
CA LEU A 44 -9.59 14.16 8.45
C LEU A 44 -9.48 15.09 7.24
N ILE A 45 -9.60 14.54 6.04
CA ILE A 45 -9.61 15.29 4.78
C ILE A 45 -10.79 14.80 3.94
N THR A 46 -11.47 15.72 3.30
CA THR A 46 -12.57 15.47 2.36
C THR A 46 -12.35 16.23 1.05
N ASN A 47 -13.16 15.96 0.03
CA ASN A 47 -13.13 16.63 -1.26
C ASN A 47 -11.80 16.49 -2.02
N ILE A 48 -11.11 15.35 -1.86
CA ILE A 48 -9.91 15.05 -2.64
C ILE A 48 -10.35 14.59 -4.04
N ARG A 49 -10.28 15.50 -5.01
CA ARG A 49 -10.77 15.28 -6.39
C ARG A 49 -9.78 14.57 -7.31
N SER A 50 -8.60 14.24 -6.80
CA SER A 50 -7.43 13.76 -7.53
C SER A 50 -7.17 12.27 -7.34
N LEU A 51 -8.24 11.50 -7.11
CA LEU A 51 -8.22 10.03 -6.98
C LEU A 51 -7.05 9.55 -6.11
N PRO A 52 -7.07 9.81 -4.80
CA PRO A 52 -5.97 9.43 -3.93
C PRO A 52 -5.91 7.90 -3.75
N ASP A 53 -4.72 7.31 -3.59
CA ASP A 53 -4.55 5.82 -3.60
C ASP A 53 -3.70 5.25 -2.43
N GLY A 54 -2.42 5.57 -2.37
CA GLY A 54 -1.51 5.13 -1.31
C GLY A 54 -1.48 6.11 -0.14
N ILE A 55 -1.27 5.62 1.08
CA ILE A 55 -1.17 6.41 2.32
C ILE A 55 -0.03 5.88 3.20
N ALA A 56 0.73 6.78 3.83
CA ALA A 56 1.70 6.44 4.86
C ALA A 56 1.69 7.47 5.99
N ILE A 57 2.03 7.03 7.21
CA ILE A 57 1.94 7.85 8.42
C ILE A 57 3.30 7.97 9.08
N ASP A 58 3.75 9.21 9.31
CA ASP A 58 4.96 9.54 10.05
C ASP A 58 4.57 10.05 11.44
N THR A 59 4.62 9.15 12.42
CA THR A 59 4.29 9.49 13.80
C THR A 59 5.32 10.40 14.45
N ASP A 60 6.60 10.30 14.07
CA ASP A 60 7.66 11.07 14.70
C ASP A 60 7.54 12.56 14.36
N HIS A 61 7.12 12.88 13.14
CA HIS A 61 6.93 14.26 12.68
C HIS A 61 5.46 14.66 12.57
N GLN A 62 4.53 13.79 12.98
CA GLN A 62 3.09 14.04 12.99
C GLN A 62 2.54 14.40 11.61
N HIS A 63 2.92 13.66 10.56
CA HIS A 63 2.43 13.86 9.19
C HIS A 63 1.70 12.64 8.60
N ILE A 64 0.72 12.92 7.74
CA ILE A 64 0.09 11.96 6.83
C ILE A 64 0.57 12.27 5.42
N TYR A 65 1.00 11.26 4.66
CA TYR A 65 1.38 11.37 3.26
C TYR A 65 0.41 10.56 2.41
N TRP A 66 0.02 11.07 1.24
CA TRP A 66 -0.80 10.31 0.30
C TRP A 66 -0.47 10.63 -1.16
N THR A 67 -0.65 9.62 -2.01
CA THR A 67 -0.49 9.74 -3.46
C THR A 67 -1.79 10.21 -4.09
N ASN A 68 -1.67 11.01 -5.14
CA ASN A 68 -2.80 11.47 -5.95
C ASN A 68 -2.54 11.04 -7.39
N MET A 69 -3.45 10.24 -7.94
CA MET A 69 -3.28 9.72 -9.28
C MET A 69 -3.41 10.84 -10.32
N GLY A 70 -2.49 10.86 -11.28
CA GLY A 70 -2.66 11.62 -12.50
C GLY A 70 -3.54 10.88 -13.51
N VAL A 71 -3.71 11.50 -14.67
CA VAL A 71 -4.29 10.85 -15.84
C VAL A 71 -3.28 9.83 -16.37
N PRO A 72 -3.67 8.58 -16.67
CA PRO A 72 -2.72 7.53 -17.09
C PRO A 72 -1.75 7.91 -18.21
N ALA A 73 -2.16 8.76 -19.15
CA ALA A 73 -1.32 9.21 -20.26
C ALA A 73 -0.42 10.40 -19.91
N ASP A 74 -0.70 11.12 -18.83
CA ASP A 74 -0.06 12.39 -18.49
C ASP A 74 0.82 12.25 -17.25
N ASN A 75 1.98 12.93 -17.27
CA ASN A 75 2.89 12.96 -16.12
C ASN A 75 2.42 14.01 -15.09
N ASP A 76 1.20 13.87 -14.59
CA ASP A 76 0.52 14.92 -13.82
C ASP A 76 0.02 14.47 -12.44
N GLY A 77 0.41 13.27 -12.00
CA GLY A 77 0.27 12.81 -10.63
C GLY A 77 1.16 13.58 -9.66
N PHE A 78 0.84 13.51 -8.37
CA PHE A 78 1.53 14.27 -7.33
C PHE A 78 1.37 13.61 -5.96
N ILE A 79 2.22 13.99 -5.00
CA ILE A 79 2.16 13.50 -3.62
C ILE A 79 2.01 14.68 -2.69
N GLN A 80 1.09 14.56 -1.73
CA GLN A 80 0.83 15.56 -0.73
C GLN A 80 1.10 15.00 0.67
N ARG A 81 1.25 15.93 1.61
CA ARG A 81 1.21 15.63 3.03
C ARG A 81 0.35 16.63 3.78
N CYS A 82 -0.04 16.29 5.00
CA CYS A 82 -0.68 17.18 5.95
C CYS A 82 -0.23 16.82 7.38
N ASP A 83 -0.61 17.61 8.37
CA ASP A 83 -0.49 17.25 9.78
C ASP A 83 -1.41 16.07 10.11
N LEU A 84 -1.11 15.28 11.15
CA LEU A 84 -1.98 14.19 11.63
C LEU A 84 -3.41 14.64 11.95
N SER A 85 -3.62 15.94 12.22
CA SER A 85 -4.96 16.51 12.44
C SER A 85 -5.74 16.79 11.14
N GLY A 86 -5.17 16.53 9.96
CA GLY A 86 -5.76 16.85 8.65
C GLY A 86 -5.53 18.28 8.16
N ASN A 87 -4.77 19.10 8.90
CA ASN A 87 -4.50 20.51 8.56
C ASN A 87 -3.20 20.65 7.74
N ASN A 88 -2.96 21.84 7.17
CA ASN A 88 -1.70 22.19 6.51
C ASN A 88 -1.32 21.26 5.35
N VAL A 89 -2.26 21.05 4.43
CA VAL A 89 -2.03 20.29 3.20
C VAL A 89 -0.97 20.97 2.34
N VAL A 90 0.10 20.26 2.01
CA VAL A 90 1.20 20.72 1.16
C VAL A 90 1.52 19.67 0.10
N THR A 91 1.70 20.12 -1.15
CA THR A 91 2.25 19.28 -2.22
C THR A 91 3.76 19.19 -2.08
N ILE A 92 4.27 17.98 -1.85
CA ILE A 92 5.71 17.72 -1.68
C ILE A 92 6.36 17.16 -2.96
N ILE A 93 5.64 16.34 -3.72
CA ILE A 93 6.07 15.91 -5.05
C ILE A 93 5.12 16.58 -6.06
N PRO A 94 5.59 17.58 -6.82
CA PRO A 94 4.74 18.30 -7.76
C PRO A 94 4.44 17.48 -9.03
N LYS A 95 3.44 17.92 -9.78
CA LYS A 95 3.15 17.42 -11.12
C LYS A 95 4.39 17.48 -12.02
N GLY A 96 4.51 16.56 -12.96
CA GLY A 96 5.68 16.42 -13.84
C GLY A 96 6.77 15.49 -13.30
N GLN A 97 6.63 14.99 -12.07
CA GLN A 97 7.59 14.07 -11.46
C GLN A 97 7.12 12.60 -11.50
N THR A 98 5.81 12.38 -11.37
CA THR A 98 5.19 11.05 -11.31
C THR A 98 3.88 11.04 -12.11
N TYR A 99 3.58 9.94 -12.80
CA TYR A 99 2.35 9.82 -13.60
C TYR A 99 1.16 9.49 -12.71
N THR A 100 1.24 8.36 -12.04
CA THR A 100 0.10 7.71 -11.35
C THR A 100 0.61 7.02 -10.08
N PRO A 101 1.14 7.80 -9.13
CA PRO A 101 1.72 7.25 -7.91
C PRO A 101 0.67 6.40 -7.17
N LYS A 102 1.10 5.25 -6.64
CA LYS A 102 0.27 4.21 -6.01
C LYS A 102 0.62 4.06 -4.53
N GLN A 103 0.68 2.84 -4.02
CA GLN A 103 1.06 2.53 -2.65
C GLN A 103 2.44 3.14 -2.35
N MET A 104 2.60 3.57 -1.11
CA MET A 104 3.79 4.24 -0.61
C MET A 104 4.15 3.71 0.77
N THR A 105 5.43 3.84 1.13
CA THR A 105 5.90 3.51 2.48
C THR A 105 6.97 4.51 2.91
N ILE A 106 7.22 4.57 4.21
CA ILE A 106 8.23 5.41 4.83
C ILE A 106 9.37 4.52 5.32
N ALA A 107 10.60 4.91 5.00
CA ALA A 107 11.81 4.33 5.55
C ALA A 107 12.30 5.26 6.69
N PRO A 108 11.99 4.95 7.96
CA PRO A 108 12.16 5.90 9.06
C PRO A 108 13.62 6.23 9.39
N LYS A 109 14.56 5.28 9.25
CA LYS A 109 15.97 5.52 9.59
C LYS A 109 16.63 6.47 8.59
N SER A 110 16.37 6.25 7.30
CA SER A 110 16.89 7.07 6.20
C SER A 110 16.07 8.34 5.95
N LYS A 111 14.88 8.45 6.55
CA LYS A 111 13.93 9.57 6.37
C LYS A 111 13.60 9.78 4.89
N LYS A 112 13.17 8.70 4.25
CA LYS A 112 12.82 8.67 2.84
C LYS A 112 11.39 8.17 2.64
N LEU A 113 10.69 8.79 1.69
CA LEU A 113 9.43 8.30 1.15
C LEU A 113 9.73 7.42 -0.06
N TYR A 114 9.05 6.28 -0.16
CA TYR A 114 9.12 5.36 -1.30
C TYR A 114 7.72 5.19 -1.88
N TRP A 115 7.60 5.17 -3.20
CA TRP A 115 6.32 4.90 -3.87
C TRP A 115 6.54 4.19 -5.21
N SER A 116 5.51 3.49 -5.65
CA SER A 116 5.44 3.00 -7.03
C SER A 116 4.68 3.98 -7.92
N ASP A 117 5.09 4.10 -9.17
CA ASP A 117 4.40 4.85 -10.21
C ASP A 117 3.93 3.91 -11.31
N ARG A 118 2.60 3.72 -11.41
CA ARG A 118 1.99 2.66 -12.23
C ARG A 118 2.26 2.85 -13.72
N GLU A 119 1.75 3.94 -14.29
CA GLU A 119 1.96 4.32 -15.69
C GLU A 119 3.32 4.98 -15.97
N GLY A 120 4.01 5.45 -14.94
CA GLY A 120 5.42 5.78 -15.06
C GLY A 120 6.31 4.53 -15.14
N MET A 121 5.79 3.36 -14.74
CA MET A 121 6.49 2.07 -14.68
C MET A 121 7.75 2.10 -13.79
N ARG A 122 7.64 2.76 -12.64
CA ARG A 122 8.80 3.04 -11.77
C ARG A 122 8.58 2.64 -10.33
N VAL A 123 9.69 2.38 -9.65
CA VAL A 123 9.83 2.50 -8.20
C VAL A 123 10.68 3.73 -7.91
N MET A 124 10.20 4.59 -7.02
CA MET A 124 10.79 5.90 -6.77
C MET A 124 10.95 6.16 -5.26
N ARG A 125 11.87 7.07 -4.92
CA ARG A 125 11.99 7.61 -3.56
C ARG A 125 12.33 9.09 -3.56
N ALA A 126 12.12 9.75 -2.42
CA ALA A 126 12.53 11.13 -2.15
C ALA A 126 12.79 11.34 -0.65
N ASN A 127 13.39 12.47 -0.28
CA ASN A 127 13.33 12.94 1.12
C ASN A 127 11.87 13.16 1.55
N MET A 128 11.60 13.13 2.86
CA MET A 128 10.25 13.35 3.42
C MET A 128 9.65 14.74 3.08
N ASP A 129 10.48 15.70 2.67
CA ASP A 129 10.05 17.02 2.20
C ASP A 129 9.83 17.11 0.68
N GLY A 130 10.06 16.01 -0.05
CA GLY A 130 9.91 15.91 -1.50
C GLY A 130 11.17 16.26 -2.31
N SER A 131 12.26 16.66 -1.65
CA SER A 131 13.55 16.89 -2.33
C SER A 131 14.26 15.58 -2.69
N ASP A 132 15.27 15.66 -3.55
CA ASP A 132 16.10 14.52 -4.00
C ASP A 132 15.26 13.33 -4.52
N ILE A 133 14.40 13.60 -5.50
CA ILE A 133 13.62 12.58 -6.18
C ILE A 133 14.55 11.66 -6.97
N GLU A 134 14.41 10.35 -6.76
CA GLU A 134 15.21 9.32 -7.40
C GLU A 134 14.32 8.24 -8.00
N VAL A 135 14.63 7.84 -9.24
CA VAL A 135 14.12 6.60 -9.83
C VAL A 135 15.07 5.47 -9.44
N LEU A 136 14.53 4.45 -8.76
CA LEU A 136 15.29 3.27 -8.35
C LEU A 136 15.17 2.15 -9.37
N TYR A 137 13.99 2.00 -9.96
CA TYR A 137 13.70 1.02 -11.00
C TYR A 137 12.80 1.63 -12.08
N GLN A 138 12.99 1.19 -13.32
CA GLN A 138 12.23 1.63 -14.51
C GLN A 138 12.00 0.41 -15.41
N ALA A 139 10.75 -0.02 -15.58
CA ALA A 139 10.44 -1.20 -16.41
C ALA A 139 10.35 -0.90 -17.91
N GLY A 140 10.06 0.35 -18.28
CA GLY A 140 9.95 0.81 -19.67
C GLY A 140 9.81 2.33 -19.76
N THR A 141 9.88 2.92 -20.94
CA THR A 141 9.86 4.39 -21.10
C THR A 141 8.95 4.89 -22.21
N THR A 142 8.42 4.00 -23.04
CA THR A 142 7.57 4.36 -24.18
C THR A 142 6.08 4.24 -23.85
N ASP A 143 5.24 4.87 -24.67
CA ASP A 143 3.78 4.71 -24.55
C ASP A 143 3.34 3.25 -24.81
N THR A 144 4.10 2.48 -25.61
CA THR A 144 3.86 1.05 -25.81
C THR A 144 4.16 0.25 -24.55
N ASP A 145 5.30 0.51 -23.91
CA ASP A 145 5.67 -0.17 -22.66
C ASP A 145 4.61 0.07 -21.57
N ARG A 146 4.07 1.31 -21.52
CA ARG A 146 3.03 1.72 -20.58
C ARG A 146 1.73 0.94 -20.74
N GLN A 147 1.44 0.40 -21.92
CA GLN A 147 0.24 -0.40 -22.15
C GLN A 147 0.38 -1.83 -21.65
N ASP A 148 1.61 -2.34 -21.44
CA ASP A 148 1.81 -3.64 -20.84
C ASP A 148 1.65 -3.55 -19.31
N ALA A 149 0.51 -4.03 -18.82
CA ALA A 149 0.21 -4.04 -17.40
C ALA A 149 1.20 -4.85 -16.54
N GLN A 150 2.06 -5.68 -17.15
CA GLN A 150 3.17 -6.32 -16.45
C GLN A 150 4.28 -5.33 -16.04
N ASN A 151 4.35 -4.15 -16.65
CA ASN A 151 5.32 -3.09 -16.29
C ASN A 151 4.81 -2.17 -15.17
N TRP A 152 3.54 -2.30 -14.79
CA TRP A 152 2.87 -1.44 -13.81
C TRP A 152 3.27 -1.78 -12.38
N CYS A 153 4.11 -0.93 -11.79
CA CYS A 153 4.53 -1.01 -10.39
C CYS A 153 3.43 -0.47 -9.46
N VAL A 154 3.13 -1.16 -8.36
CA VAL A 154 1.99 -0.80 -7.48
C VAL A 154 2.37 -0.80 -5.99
N GLY A 155 2.44 -1.97 -5.35
CA GLY A 155 2.81 -2.14 -3.95
C GLY A 155 4.29 -1.95 -3.72
N ILE A 156 4.68 -1.52 -2.52
CA ILE A 156 6.07 -1.30 -2.17
C ILE A 156 6.31 -1.51 -0.67
N ALA A 157 7.38 -2.22 -0.34
CA ALA A 157 7.88 -2.38 1.01
C ALA A 157 9.40 -2.19 1.02
N VAL A 158 9.96 -1.69 2.13
CA VAL A 158 11.39 -1.41 2.27
C VAL A 158 11.89 -2.02 3.55
N ASP A 159 13.01 -2.75 3.48
CA ASP A 159 13.75 -3.22 4.64
C ASP A 159 15.09 -2.51 4.75
N GLU A 160 15.19 -1.58 5.70
CA GLU A 160 16.42 -0.80 5.91
C GLU A 160 17.55 -1.63 6.54
N GLU A 161 17.23 -2.72 7.25
CA GLU A 161 18.25 -3.58 7.88
C GLU A 161 18.92 -4.49 6.85
N SER A 162 18.13 -5.18 6.03
CA SER A 162 18.66 -6.00 4.93
C SER A 162 18.96 -5.20 3.67
N LYS A 163 18.77 -3.87 3.70
CA LYS A 163 18.93 -2.95 2.57
C LYS A 163 18.21 -3.44 1.31
N SER A 164 16.94 -3.80 1.44
CA SER A 164 16.14 -4.34 0.33
C SER A 164 14.91 -3.49 0.05
N VAL A 165 14.55 -3.36 -1.23
CA VAL A 165 13.26 -2.82 -1.68
C VAL A 165 12.49 -3.93 -2.37
N PHE A 166 11.23 -4.07 -2.04
CA PHE A 166 10.30 -5.03 -2.64
C PHE A 166 9.17 -4.27 -3.31
N TRP A 167 8.71 -4.74 -4.45
CA TRP A 167 7.55 -4.14 -5.11
C TRP A 167 6.74 -5.15 -5.89
N THR A 168 5.47 -4.84 -6.10
CA THR A 168 4.58 -5.61 -6.96
C THR A 168 4.56 -5.02 -8.36
N GLN A 169 4.49 -5.88 -9.36
CA GLN A 169 4.02 -5.54 -10.70
C GLN A 169 2.71 -6.27 -10.95
N LYS A 170 1.61 -5.53 -11.07
CA LYS A 170 0.25 -6.09 -10.95
C LYS A 170 -0.15 -7.03 -12.09
N GLY A 171 0.36 -6.81 -13.31
CA GLY A 171 -0.13 -7.54 -14.48
C GLY A 171 -1.55 -7.10 -14.90
N PRO A 172 -2.09 -7.70 -15.97
CA PRO A 172 -3.43 -7.41 -16.45
C PRO A 172 -4.48 -7.92 -15.47
N SER A 173 -5.64 -7.27 -15.45
CA SER A 173 -6.70 -7.65 -14.52
C SER A 173 -7.15 -9.10 -14.73
N LYS A 174 -7.24 -9.86 -13.64
CA LYS A 174 -7.56 -11.31 -13.65
C LYS A 174 -6.62 -12.10 -14.56
N GLY A 175 -5.39 -11.62 -14.73
CA GLY A 175 -4.46 -12.10 -15.75
C GLY A 175 -3.54 -13.23 -15.32
N ASN A 176 -3.34 -13.45 -14.01
CA ASN A 176 -2.34 -14.37 -13.46
C ASN A 176 -0.94 -14.13 -14.04
N LYS A 177 -0.58 -12.86 -14.26
CA LYS A 177 0.76 -12.44 -14.70
C LYS A 177 1.39 -11.42 -13.76
N GLY A 178 0.83 -11.31 -12.55
CA GLY A 178 1.37 -10.52 -11.48
C GLY A 178 2.68 -11.09 -10.96
N ARG A 179 3.55 -10.20 -10.49
CA ARG A 179 4.89 -10.54 -10.03
C ARG A 179 5.27 -9.73 -8.79
N ILE A 180 6.16 -10.28 -7.97
CA ILE A 180 6.82 -9.57 -6.87
C ILE A 180 8.32 -9.62 -7.11
N PHE A 181 8.97 -8.46 -7.00
CA PHE A 181 10.40 -8.29 -7.19
C PHE A 181 11.07 -7.78 -5.93
N ARG A 182 12.39 -7.95 -5.90
CA ARG A 182 13.31 -7.39 -4.91
C ARG A 182 14.52 -6.77 -5.59
N MET A 183 15.07 -5.72 -5.00
CA MET A 183 16.40 -5.18 -5.34
C MET A 183 17.11 -4.67 -4.08
N GLY A 184 18.41 -4.40 -4.18
CA GLY A 184 19.15 -3.68 -3.15
C GLY A 184 18.73 -2.21 -3.04
N LEU A 185 18.82 -1.64 -1.83
CA LEU A 185 18.46 -0.24 -1.53
C LEU A 185 19.47 0.77 -2.09
N ASP A 186 20.70 0.32 -2.33
CA ASP A 186 21.81 1.11 -2.83
C ASP A 186 21.84 1.02 -4.37
N LYS A 187 21.91 2.16 -5.07
CA LYS A 187 21.85 2.28 -6.55
C LYS A 187 22.92 1.49 -7.33
N GLN A 188 23.90 0.92 -6.63
CA GLN A 188 24.97 0.12 -7.21
C GLN A 188 24.56 -1.35 -7.37
N ASP A 189 23.48 -1.77 -6.70
CA ASP A 189 22.98 -3.13 -6.75
C ASP A 189 21.98 -3.27 -7.90
N THR A 190 22.46 -3.79 -9.04
CA THR A 190 21.64 -4.06 -10.22
C THR A 190 20.94 -5.42 -10.16
N ASP A 191 21.03 -6.15 -9.05
CA ASP A 191 20.47 -7.48 -8.91
C ASP A 191 18.96 -7.42 -8.60
N ILE A 192 18.17 -7.12 -9.63
CA ILE A 192 16.73 -7.23 -9.57
C ILE A 192 16.36 -8.71 -9.62
N GLN A 193 15.79 -9.19 -8.52
CA GLN A 193 15.38 -10.58 -8.36
C GLN A 193 13.85 -10.68 -8.48
N LEU A 194 13.38 -11.58 -9.35
CA LEU A 194 12.00 -12.03 -9.36
C LEU A 194 11.79 -13.00 -8.19
N LEU A 195 10.92 -12.66 -7.25
CA LEU A 195 10.62 -13.50 -6.09
C LEU A 195 9.42 -14.41 -6.33
N LEU A 196 8.35 -13.85 -6.89
CA LEU A 196 7.11 -14.58 -7.16
C LEU A 196 6.57 -14.15 -8.52
N ASP A 197 6.01 -15.11 -9.25
CA ASP A 197 5.36 -14.90 -10.54
C ASP A 197 4.00 -15.61 -10.59
N ASN A 198 3.30 -15.47 -11.72
CA ASN A 198 1.97 -16.05 -11.95
C ASN A 198 0.94 -15.68 -10.87
N LEU A 199 1.14 -14.54 -10.20
CA LEU A 199 0.21 -14.03 -9.20
C LEU A 199 -1.03 -13.45 -9.89
N PRO A 200 -2.22 -13.56 -9.28
CA PRO A 200 -3.48 -13.08 -9.87
C PRO A 200 -3.41 -11.63 -10.34
N GLU A 201 -3.21 -10.70 -9.39
CA GLU A 201 -3.06 -9.26 -9.60
C GLU A 201 -2.60 -8.62 -8.27
N PRO A 202 -1.31 -8.71 -7.90
CA PRO A 202 -0.80 -8.28 -6.61
C PRO A 202 -0.78 -6.76 -6.54
N ILE A 203 -1.27 -6.21 -5.43
CA ILE A 203 -1.49 -4.77 -5.24
C ILE A 203 -0.59 -4.25 -4.14
N ASP A 204 -1.03 -4.25 -2.89
CA ASP A 204 -0.30 -3.66 -1.77
C ASP A 204 0.65 -4.66 -1.11
N LEU A 205 1.72 -4.17 -0.47
CA LEU A 205 2.81 -4.99 0.04
C LEU A 205 3.29 -4.46 1.39
N GLU A 206 3.33 -5.34 2.39
CA GLU A 206 3.81 -5.05 3.74
C GLU A 206 4.86 -6.07 4.17
N LEU A 207 5.75 -5.69 5.09
CA LEU A 207 6.84 -6.54 5.57
C LEU A 207 6.86 -6.60 7.11
N ASP A 208 6.82 -7.81 7.65
CA ASP A 208 7.30 -8.04 9.01
C ASP A 208 8.83 -8.18 8.99
N HIS A 209 9.53 -7.12 9.39
CA HIS A 209 10.99 -7.07 9.43
C HIS A 209 11.61 -8.09 10.38
N ALA A 210 10.91 -8.45 11.47
CA ALA A 210 11.47 -9.33 12.49
C ALA A 210 11.49 -10.78 12.01
N SER A 211 10.41 -11.22 11.34
CA SER A 211 10.33 -12.58 10.78
C SER A 211 10.82 -12.70 9.34
N GLY A 212 10.97 -11.57 8.63
CA GLY A 212 11.24 -11.56 7.19
C GLY A 212 10.05 -12.08 6.38
N THR A 213 8.81 -11.81 6.82
CA THR A 213 7.60 -12.27 6.13
C THR A 213 6.99 -11.14 5.31
N LEU A 214 6.85 -11.35 4.01
CA LEU A 214 6.09 -10.46 3.14
C LEU A 214 4.61 -10.82 3.20
N TYR A 215 3.77 -9.79 3.23
CA TYR A 215 2.33 -9.88 3.11
C TYR A 215 1.87 -9.02 1.93
N TRP A 216 0.90 -9.50 1.16
CA TRP A 216 0.34 -8.70 0.06
C TRP A 216 -1.14 -8.96 -0.15
N SER A 217 -1.81 -7.96 -0.72
CA SER A 217 -3.16 -8.11 -1.26
C SER A 217 -3.11 -8.52 -2.73
N ASP A 218 -4.03 -9.40 -3.13
CA ASP A 218 -4.25 -9.77 -4.52
C ASP A 218 -5.69 -9.44 -4.92
N ARG A 219 -5.83 -8.84 -6.10
CA ARG A 219 -7.10 -8.79 -6.84
C ARG A 219 -7.26 -10.05 -7.69
N GLY A 220 -8.26 -10.07 -8.58
CA GLY A 220 -8.48 -11.18 -9.52
C GLY A 220 -9.40 -12.28 -9.01
N ASP A 221 -9.48 -13.38 -9.75
CA ASP A 221 -10.52 -14.38 -9.53
C ASP A 221 -10.11 -15.54 -8.60
N PRO A 222 -11.08 -16.20 -7.93
CA PRO A 222 -10.82 -17.46 -7.22
C PRO A 222 -10.14 -18.51 -8.12
N PRO A 223 -9.31 -19.41 -7.56
CA PRO A 223 -9.10 -19.66 -6.14
C PRO A 223 -7.87 -18.96 -5.55
N HIS A 224 -7.26 -17.99 -6.22
CA HIS A 224 -6.05 -17.32 -5.71
C HIS A 224 -6.20 -15.80 -5.56
N GLY A 225 -7.05 -15.16 -6.35
CA GLY A 225 -7.31 -13.72 -6.23
C GLY A 225 -8.30 -13.35 -5.12
N ASN A 226 -8.48 -12.03 -4.94
CA ASN A 226 -9.35 -11.45 -3.91
C ASN A 226 -9.01 -11.96 -2.50
N SER A 227 -7.73 -11.81 -2.17
CA SER A 227 -7.07 -12.45 -1.04
C SER A 227 -6.04 -11.55 -0.35
N VAL A 228 -5.69 -11.91 0.88
CA VAL A 228 -4.42 -11.50 1.52
C VAL A 228 -3.56 -12.74 1.61
N ASN A 229 -2.28 -12.59 1.31
CA ASN A 229 -1.32 -13.67 1.19
C ASN A 229 -0.06 -13.36 2.00
N SER A 230 0.75 -14.38 2.27
CA SER A 230 2.07 -14.21 2.87
C SER A 230 3.10 -15.19 2.34
N VAL A 231 4.37 -14.82 2.49
CA VAL A 231 5.51 -15.70 2.25
C VAL A 231 6.68 -15.32 3.15
N ALA A 232 7.31 -16.31 3.77
CA ALA A 232 8.54 -16.08 4.53
C ALA A 232 9.73 -16.04 3.57
N LEU A 233 10.53 -14.97 3.64
CA LEU A 233 11.72 -14.79 2.80
C LEU A 233 12.91 -15.65 3.26
N ALA A 234 12.84 -16.22 4.47
CA ALA A 234 13.86 -17.13 5.00
C ALA A 234 13.76 -18.55 4.41
N ASP A 235 12.61 -18.93 3.85
CA ASP A 235 12.39 -20.26 3.28
C ASP A 235 12.79 -20.29 1.79
N VAL A 236 14.06 -20.68 1.59
CA VAL A 236 14.67 -21.11 0.32
C VAL A 236 14.97 -19.98 -0.67
N SER A 237 16.03 -20.15 -1.47
CA SER A 237 16.35 -19.27 -2.61
C SER A 237 15.09 -18.93 -3.41
N ALA A 238 15.05 -17.75 -4.05
CA ALA A 238 13.88 -17.20 -4.75
C ALA A 238 13.07 -18.21 -5.60
N ASN A 239 13.70 -19.31 -6.04
CA ASN A 239 13.09 -20.40 -6.81
C ASN A 239 12.19 -21.38 -6.01
N ASN A 240 12.00 -21.24 -4.69
CA ASN A 240 11.15 -22.16 -3.93
C ASN A 240 10.33 -21.49 -2.82
N LEU A 241 10.08 -20.20 -2.93
CA LEU A 241 9.14 -19.49 -2.07
C LEU A 241 7.73 -20.11 -2.20
N GLN A 242 7.10 -20.42 -1.06
CA GLN A 242 5.78 -21.07 -1.01
C GLN A 242 4.73 -20.09 -0.46
N PRO A 243 4.07 -19.31 -1.34
CA PRO A 243 3.08 -18.34 -0.92
C PRO A 243 1.84 -19.01 -0.33
N LYS A 244 1.30 -18.45 0.75
CA LYS A 244 0.10 -18.93 1.45
C LYS A 244 -1.01 -17.91 1.32
N VAL A 245 -2.19 -18.36 0.90
CA VAL A 245 -3.41 -17.55 0.98
C VAL A 245 -3.92 -17.56 2.43
N LEU A 246 -3.94 -16.41 3.08
CA LEU A 246 -4.37 -16.24 4.47
C LEU A 246 -5.86 -15.90 4.56
N VAL A 247 -6.30 -14.94 3.74
CA VAL A 247 -7.67 -14.44 3.72
C VAL A 247 -8.21 -14.49 2.30
N ARG A 248 -9.54 -14.66 2.17
CA ARG A 248 -10.26 -14.75 0.89
C ARG A 248 -11.53 -13.90 0.91
N LYS A 249 -12.17 -13.81 -0.26
CA LYS A 249 -13.46 -13.14 -0.48
C LYS A 249 -13.38 -11.65 -0.18
N LEU A 250 -12.36 -11.00 -0.71
CA LEU A 250 -12.33 -9.53 -0.82
C LEU A 250 -13.07 -9.10 -2.10
N HIS A 251 -13.47 -7.84 -2.16
CA HIS A 251 -14.08 -7.24 -3.35
C HIS A 251 -13.09 -6.27 -4.00
N GLU A 252 -12.10 -6.82 -4.71
CA GLU A 252 -10.91 -6.13 -5.23
C GLU A 252 -10.06 -5.56 -4.08
N GLY A 253 -9.35 -6.45 -3.37
CA GLY A 253 -8.48 -6.08 -2.24
C GLY A 253 -7.35 -5.12 -2.64
N ILE A 254 -7.04 -4.16 -1.77
CA ILE A 254 -5.98 -3.16 -1.98
C ILE A 254 -5.19 -2.93 -0.69
N GLY A 255 -5.51 -1.90 0.08
CA GLY A 255 -4.70 -1.47 1.21
C GLY A 255 -4.57 -2.54 2.28
N LEU A 256 -3.37 -2.70 2.80
CA LEU A 256 -3.01 -3.65 3.86
C LEU A 256 -2.14 -2.91 4.88
N ALA A 257 -2.37 -3.15 6.17
CA ALA A 257 -1.49 -2.67 7.23
C ALA A 257 -1.32 -3.74 8.31
N LEU A 258 -0.13 -3.81 8.90
CA LEU A 258 0.22 -4.77 9.93
C LEU A 258 0.27 -4.11 11.32
N ASP A 259 -0.28 -4.81 12.31
CA ASP A 259 -0.17 -4.55 13.74
C ASP A 259 0.59 -5.71 14.37
N LEU A 260 1.92 -5.71 14.15
CA LEU A 260 2.80 -6.81 14.53
C LEU A 260 2.81 -7.08 16.04
N LYS A 261 2.66 -6.02 16.85
CA LYS A 261 2.67 -6.09 18.32
C LYS A 261 1.47 -6.90 18.85
N ASN A 262 0.33 -6.85 18.16
CA ASN A 262 -0.91 -7.50 18.58
C ASN A 262 -1.32 -8.66 17.66
N ASP A 263 -0.40 -9.17 16.82
CA ASP A 263 -0.64 -10.29 15.90
C ASP A 263 -1.86 -10.08 15.00
N ARG A 264 -2.00 -8.88 14.43
CA ARG A 264 -3.19 -8.50 13.66
C ARG A 264 -2.83 -7.79 12.36
N MET A 265 -3.70 -7.92 11.36
CA MET A 265 -3.65 -7.14 10.12
C MET A 265 -5.00 -6.45 9.87
N PHE A 266 -4.94 -5.37 9.10
CA PHE A 266 -6.10 -4.65 8.58
C PHE A 266 -6.01 -4.55 7.08
N PHE A 267 -7.14 -4.69 6.39
CA PHE A 267 -7.15 -4.60 4.94
C PHE A 267 -8.49 -4.09 4.43
N GLY A 268 -8.42 -3.34 3.33
CA GLY A 268 -9.56 -2.71 2.66
C GLY A 268 -9.77 -3.25 1.25
N ASP A 269 -10.97 -3.00 0.71
CA ASP A 269 -11.30 -3.34 -0.67
C ASP A 269 -12.13 -2.25 -1.36
N LEU A 270 -12.21 -2.32 -2.70
CA LEU A 270 -13.00 -1.36 -3.49
C LEU A 270 -14.51 -1.49 -3.30
N GLY A 271 -14.97 -2.56 -2.64
CA GLY A 271 -16.34 -2.68 -2.15
C GLY A 271 -16.66 -1.76 -0.98
N GLY A 272 -15.65 -1.07 -0.42
CA GLY A 272 -15.81 -0.13 0.68
C GLY A 272 -15.71 -0.77 2.06
N SER A 273 -15.35 -2.05 2.14
CA SER A 273 -15.21 -2.73 3.42
C SER A 273 -13.83 -2.51 4.04
N LEU A 274 -13.78 -2.49 5.38
CA LEU A 274 -12.57 -2.60 6.18
C LEU A 274 -12.68 -3.84 7.07
N TYR A 275 -11.64 -4.66 7.07
CA TYR A 275 -11.58 -5.91 7.82
C TYR A 275 -10.37 -5.96 8.74
N SER A 276 -10.41 -6.92 9.66
CA SER A 276 -9.25 -7.35 10.40
C SER A 276 -9.20 -8.87 10.53
N ALA A 277 -7.99 -9.41 10.65
CA ALA A 277 -7.70 -10.82 10.93
C ALA A 277 -6.38 -10.91 11.71
N ASN A 278 -6.10 -12.07 12.32
CA ASN A 278 -4.78 -12.36 12.86
C ASN A 278 -3.76 -12.48 11.72
N LEU A 279 -2.45 -12.36 11.97
CA LEU A 279 -1.43 -12.44 10.90
C LEU A 279 -1.38 -13.81 10.19
N ASP A 280 -1.93 -14.87 10.80
CA ASP A 280 -2.09 -16.18 10.17
C ASP A 280 -3.38 -16.32 9.33
N GLY A 281 -4.20 -15.26 9.26
CA GLY A 281 -5.48 -15.23 8.54
C GLY A 281 -6.69 -15.72 9.36
N SER A 282 -6.48 -16.23 10.57
CA SER A 282 -7.58 -16.62 11.46
C SER A 282 -8.34 -15.41 12.01
N CYS A 283 -9.53 -15.65 12.58
CA CYS A 283 -10.35 -14.61 13.20
C CYS A 283 -10.71 -13.42 12.29
N LYS A 284 -10.80 -13.63 10.96
CA LYS A 284 -11.30 -12.62 10.02
C LYS A 284 -12.67 -12.12 10.44
N HIS A 285 -12.80 -10.81 10.63
CA HIS A 285 -14.06 -10.13 10.84
C HIS A 285 -14.10 -8.79 10.11
N THR A 286 -15.32 -8.29 9.89
CA THR A 286 -15.56 -7.00 9.26
C THR A 286 -15.63 -5.93 10.35
N ILE A 287 -14.79 -4.88 10.23
CA ILE A 287 -14.87 -3.68 11.07
C ILE A 287 -15.96 -2.77 10.51
N PHE A 288 -15.87 -2.45 9.20
CA PHE A 288 -16.91 -1.73 8.48
C PHE A 288 -17.33 -2.53 7.24
N PRO A 289 -18.63 -2.80 7.06
CA PRO A 289 -19.12 -3.43 5.84
C PRO A 289 -19.08 -2.45 4.66
N ASP A 290 -19.21 -1.15 4.94
CA ASP A 290 -19.16 -0.08 3.95
C ASP A 290 -18.76 1.23 4.63
N ILE A 291 -17.70 1.87 4.14
CA ILE A 291 -17.24 3.20 4.56
C ILE A 291 -17.89 4.35 3.74
N GLY A 292 -18.85 4.01 2.88
CA GLY A 292 -19.51 4.92 1.95
C GLY A 292 -18.63 5.31 0.77
N GLY A 293 -17.68 4.46 0.40
CA GLY A 293 -16.58 4.78 -0.52
C GLY A 293 -15.85 3.54 -1.02
N ALA A 294 -14.64 3.71 -1.55
CA ALA A 294 -13.79 2.61 -2.03
C ALA A 294 -12.41 2.69 -1.37
N ALA A 295 -12.08 1.72 -0.52
CA ALA A 295 -10.86 1.75 0.27
C ALA A 295 -9.65 1.33 -0.57
N THR A 296 -8.67 2.22 -0.69
CA THR A 296 -7.42 1.99 -1.46
C THR A 296 -6.19 1.95 -0.56
N GLY A 297 -6.07 2.86 0.39
CA GLY A 297 -4.97 2.91 1.35
C GLY A 297 -5.42 2.51 2.74
N VAL A 298 -4.63 1.69 3.42
CA VAL A 298 -4.79 1.37 4.85
C VAL A 298 -3.43 1.58 5.50
N ALA A 299 -3.38 2.33 6.59
CA ALA A 299 -2.19 2.44 7.43
C ALA A 299 -2.59 2.26 8.90
N TYR A 300 -1.70 1.67 9.69
CA TYR A 300 -1.90 1.49 11.12
C TYR A 300 -0.79 2.19 11.90
N VAL A 301 -1.19 2.88 12.96
CA VAL A 301 -0.29 3.47 13.95
C VAL A 301 -0.60 2.85 15.31
N GLY A 302 0.36 2.11 15.85
CA GLY A 302 0.29 1.58 17.21
C GLY A 302 0.61 2.64 18.28
N GLU A 303 0.47 2.24 19.54
CA GLU A 303 0.98 2.96 20.73
C GLU A 303 2.40 2.54 21.11
#